data_AF-A0A7X4XJG3-F1
#
_entry.id   AF-A0A7X4XJG3-F1
#
_cell.length_a   1.000
_cell.length_b   1.000
_cell.length_c   1.000
_cell.angle_alpha   90.00
_cell.angle_beta   90.00
_cell.angle_gamma   90.00
#
_symmetry.space_group_name_H-M   'P 1'
#
loop_
_entity.id
_entity.type
_entity.pdbx_description
1 polymer ?
#
loop_
_entity_poly.entity_id
_entity_poly.type
_entity_poly.pdbx_seq_one_letter_code
_entity_poly.pdbx_strand_id
1 'polypeptide(L)'
;MEVYLHTHSWPIQGSFTIARGSKTCVNTIMVEMKSQGGVGRGECVPYGRYGESIESVLAQIASVIPEIKAGLTRGQLQERLPSGAARNAIDCAMWDLECKLSNRSIWDITGIQASPLTTAYTLSLDTPLNMEQAAKDNAHRPLLKLKLGGPEDLARVQAVRRGAPSARIVLDANEAWTSDIYLALIPELETLGVAMIEQPFPAHQDQILAHLPRPIPLCADESCHDRASLPDIIGRYDMINIKTDKTGGLTEAQALKAEASAAGLSVMIGCMLSSSLSMAPAFVVAQGVDMVDLDGPLLLAQDIESGFEFERNVMLPFKSELWG
;
A
#
# COMPACT_ATOMS: atom_id res chain seq x y z
N MET A 1 -19.90 15.20 -18.19
CA MET A 1 -18.82 14.92 -17.23
C MET A 1 -17.51 15.43 -17.80
N GLU A 2 -16.74 16.15 -17.00
CA GLU A 2 -15.40 16.64 -17.34
C GLU A 2 -14.36 15.84 -16.56
N VAL A 3 -13.19 15.62 -17.15
CA VAL A 3 -12.09 14.86 -16.54
C VAL A 3 -10.82 15.68 -16.66
N TYR A 4 -10.14 15.89 -15.53
CA TYR A 4 -8.89 16.63 -15.43
C TYR A 4 -7.81 15.72 -14.84
N LEU A 5 -6.59 15.88 -15.34
CA LEU A 5 -5.42 15.11 -14.91
C LEU A 5 -4.40 16.08 -14.34
N HIS A 6 -3.92 15.78 -13.13
CA HIS A 6 -2.94 16.60 -12.44
C HIS A 6 -1.76 15.71 -12.04
N THR A 7 -0.55 16.13 -12.37
CA THR A 7 0.67 15.51 -11.86
C THR A 7 1.19 16.30 -10.68
N HIS A 8 1.41 15.64 -9.55
CA HIS A 8 1.97 16.26 -8.36
C HIS A 8 3.32 15.63 -8.01
N SER A 9 4.22 16.44 -7.43
CA SER A 9 5.49 15.97 -6.88
C SER A 9 5.53 16.33 -5.41
N TRP A 10 5.46 15.32 -4.55
CA TRP A 10 5.43 15.46 -3.11
C TRP A 10 6.85 15.29 -2.53
N PRO A 11 7.38 16.27 -1.79
CA PRO A 11 8.67 16.14 -1.12
C PRO A 11 8.58 15.13 0.02
N ILE A 12 9.59 14.28 0.15
CA ILE A 12 9.70 13.29 1.23
C ILE A 12 10.43 13.95 2.42
N GLN A 13 10.03 13.61 3.65
CA GLN A 13 10.77 14.02 4.84
C GLN A 13 12.11 13.27 4.89
N GLY A 14 13.17 13.93 4.40
CA GLY A 14 14.49 13.32 4.27
C GLY A 14 14.58 12.47 3.00
N SER A 15 14.69 11.15 3.16
CA SER A 15 14.76 10.21 2.03
C SER A 15 14.11 8.87 2.36
N PHE A 16 13.49 8.27 1.35
CA PHE A 16 12.91 6.93 1.43
C PHE A 16 13.78 5.94 0.67
N THR A 17 14.32 4.94 1.36
CA THR A 17 15.23 3.94 0.78
C THR A 17 14.68 2.53 0.95
N ILE A 18 14.64 1.80 -0.16
CA ILE A 18 14.34 0.36 -0.22
C ILE A 18 15.51 -0.37 -0.89
N ALA A 19 15.48 -1.71 -0.93
CA ALA A 19 16.50 -2.53 -1.57
C ALA A 19 16.87 -2.10 -3.02
N ARG A 20 15.90 -1.53 -3.75
CA ARG A 20 16.05 -1.11 -5.16
C ARG A 20 16.51 0.34 -5.36
N GLY A 21 16.61 1.15 -4.30
CA GLY A 21 17.11 2.53 -4.39
C GLY A 21 16.44 3.52 -3.44
N SER A 22 16.88 4.78 -3.53
CA SER A 22 16.44 5.89 -2.68
C SER A 22 15.67 6.95 -3.48
N LYS A 23 14.73 7.64 -2.82
CA LYS A 23 13.97 8.78 -3.37
C LYS A 23 13.86 9.92 -2.36
N THR A 24 13.80 11.15 -2.86
CA THR A 24 13.55 12.38 -2.07
C THR A 24 12.24 13.07 -2.42
N CYS A 25 11.58 12.62 -3.49
CA CYS A 25 10.22 12.99 -3.83
C CYS A 25 9.44 11.79 -4.38
N VAL A 26 8.12 11.88 -4.37
CA VAL A 26 7.23 10.96 -5.08
C VAL A 26 6.31 11.71 -6.02
N ASN A 27 6.19 11.18 -7.24
CA ASN A 27 5.33 11.74 -8.27
C ASN A 27 4.04 10.95 -8.34
N THR A 28 2.91 11.64 -8.29
CA THR A 28 1.56 11.06 -8.34
C THR A 28 0.77 11.65 -9.51
N ILE A 29 -0.28 10.93 -9.91
CA ILE A 29 -1.29 11.42 -10.84
C ILE A 29 -2.63 11.45 -10.11
N MET A 30 -3.27 12.61 -10.09
CA MET A 30 -4.63 12.79 -9.62
C MET A 30 -5.59 12.92 -10.82
N VAL A 31 -6.61 12.08 -10.83
CA VAL A 31 -7.78 12.20 -11.72
C VAL A 31 -8.87 12.96 -10.96
N GLU A 32 -9.37 14.04 -11.54
CA GLU A 32 -10.52 14.78 -11.05
C GLU A 32 -11.67 14.66 -12.06
N MET A 33 -12.86 14.28 -11.59
CA MET A 33 -14.06 14.15 -12.41
C MET A 33 -15.15 15.11 -11.92
N LYS A 34 -15.69 15.93 -12.82
CA LYS A 34 -16.77 16.88 -12.51
C LYS A 34 -18.06 16.52 -13.24
N SER A 35 -19.15 16.44 -12.51
CA SER A 35 -20.48 16.19 -13.06
C SER A 35 -21.55 16.74 -12.13
N GLN A 36 -22.57 17.42 -12.66
CA GLN A 36 -23.76 17.86 -11.91
C GLN A 36 -23.45 18.55 -10.56
N GLY A 37 -22.37 19.33 -10.49
CA GLY A 37 -21.92 20.02 -9.28
C GLY A 37 -21.09 19.17 -8.31
N GLY A 38 -21.05 17.84 -8.48
CA GLY A 38 -20.15 16.94 -7.75
C GLY A 38 -18.75 16.91 -8.36
N VAL A 39 -17.75 16.73 -7.50
CA VAL A 39 -16.34 16.56 -7.86
C VAL A 39 -15.81 15.30 -7.18
N GLY A 40 -15.38 14.32 -7.96
CA GLY A 40 -14.71 13.13 -7.46
C GLY A 40 -13.23 13.14 -7.81
N ARG A 41 -12.39 12.66 -6.89
CA ARG A 41 -10.94 12.61 -7.03
C ARG A 41 -10.39 11.22 -6.74
N GLY A 42 -9.32 10.85 -7.43
CA GLY A 42 -8.55 9.65 -7.14
C GLY A 42 -7.09 9.89 -7.48
N GLU A 43 -6.18 9.39 -6.65
CA GLU A 43 -4.73 9.53 -6.83
C GLU A 43 -4.11 8.15 -7.02
N CYS A 44 -3.07 8.08 -7.86
CA CYS A 44 -2.26 6.89 -8.05
C CYS A 44 -0.77 7.21 -8.13
N VAL A 45 0.05 6.17 -7.94
CA VAL A 45 1.51 6.24 -8.01
C VAL A 45 2.03 5.30 -9.09
N PRO A 46 2.45 5.82 -10.26
CA PRO A 46 3.12 5.00 -11.27
C PRO A 46 4.38 4.35 -10.70
N TYR A 47 4.48 3.02 -10.82
CA TYR A 47 5.55 2.26 -10.21
C TYR A 47 6.43 1.55 -11.24
N GLY A 48 7.66 2.06 -11.45
CA GLY A 48 8.58 1.54 -12.48
C GLY A 48 8.92 0.05 -12.35
N ARG A 49 8.88 -0.53 -11.14
CA ARG A 49 9.05 -1.98 -10.92
C ARG A 49 7.96 -2.81 -11.60
N TYR A 50 6.79 -2.23 -11.88
CA TYR A 50 5.68 -2.85 -12.61
C TYR A 50 5.60 -2.38 -14.07
N GLY A 51 6.65 -1.71 -14.57
CA GLY A 51 6.69 -1.21 -15.95
C GLY A 51 5.89 0.07 -16.18
N GLU A 52 5.47 0.77 -15.12
CA GLU A 52 4.70 2.00 -15.21
C GLU A 52 5.61 3.25 -15.16
N SER A 53 5.29 4.22 -16.01
CA SER A 53 5.77 5.60 -15.97
C SER A 53 4.61 6.58 -15.92
N ILE A 54 4.87 7.84 -15.53
CA ILE A 54 3.87 8.92 -15.55
C ILE A 54 3.21 9.03 -16.94
N GLU A 55 4.02 8.99 -18.00
CA GLU A 55 3.56 9.09 -19.39
C GLU A 55 2.67 7.89 -19.77
N SER A 56 3.09 6.67 -19.42
CA SER A 56 2.31 5.47 -19.73
C SER A 56 0.96 5.46 -19.01
N VAL A 57 0.93 5.89 -17.74
CA VAL A 57 -0.29 5.92 -16.92
C VAL A 57 -1.23 7.03 -17.41
N LEU A 58 -0.71 8.21 -17.73
CA LEU A 58 -1.50 9.28 -18.34
C LEU A 58 -2.09 8.85 -19.69
N ALA A 59 -1.33 8.14 -20.52
CA ALA A 59 -1.82 7.63 -21.80
C ALA A 59 -2.94 6.59 -21.63
N GLN A 60 -2.80 5.67 -20.66
CA GLN A 60 -3.86 4.71 -20.31
C GLN A 60 -5.12 5.43 -19.83
N ILE A 61 -4.99 6.40 -18.93
CA ILE A 61 -6.12 7.19 -18.44
C ILE A 61 -6.81 7.92 -19.59
N ALA A 62 -6.03 8.62 -20.43
CA ALA A 62 -6.55 9.36 -21.57
C ALA A 62 -7.32 8.48 -22.57
N SER A 63 -6.90 7.22 -22.74
CA SER A 63 -7.51 6.27 -23.69
C SER A 63 -8.98 5.94 -23.38
N VAL A 64 -9.40 6.07 -22.12
CA VAL A 64 -10.77 5.74 -21.67
C VAL A 64 -11.62 6.97 -21.35
N ILE A 65 -11.06 8.19 -21.42
CA ILE A 65 -11.82 9.43 -21.17
C ILE A 65 -13.08 9.55 -22.06
N PRO A 66 -13.05 9.22 -23.37
CA PRO A 66 -14.28 9.29 -24.18
C PRO A 66 -15.38 8.36 -23.68
N GLU A 67 -15.02 7.15 -23.25
CA GLU A 67 -15.97 6.16 -22.71
C GLU A 67 -16.49 6.59 -21.34
N ILE A 68 -15.63 7.13 -20.48
CA ILE A 68 -16.02 7.75 -19.21
C ILE A 68 -17.06 8.85 -19.46
N LYS A 69 -16.80 9.76 -20.40
CA LYS A 69 -17.75 10.82 -20.78
C LYS A 69 -19.08 10.29 -21.34
N ALA A 70 -19.06 9.10 -21.94
CA ALA A 70 -20.24 8.39 -22.44
C ALA A 70 -20.96 7.56 -21.37
N GLY A 71 -20.48 7.53 -20.12
CA GLY A 71 -21.13 6.84 -19.01
C GLY A 71 -20.56 5.46 -18.67
N LEU A 72 -19.28 5.20 -18.98
CA LEU A 72 -18.57 4.00 -18.50
C LEU A 72 -18.72 3.86 -16.98
N THR A 73 -19.19 2.69 -16.54
CA THR A 73 -19.39 2.37 -15.12
C THR A 73 -18.11 1.81 -14.47
N ARG A 74 -18.04 1.83 -13.13
CA ARG A 74 -16.94 1.22 -12.36
C ARG A 74 -16.74 -0.26 -12.68
N GLY A 75 -17.83 -1.00 -12.94
CA GLY A 75 -17.77 -2.40 -13.35
C GLY A 75 -17.13 -2.60 -14.73
N GLN A 76 -17.58 -1.82 -15.73
CA GLN A 76 -17.01 -1.89 -17.08
C GLN A 76 -15.54 -1.43 -17.11
N LEU A 77 -15.14 -0.51 -16.23
CA LEU A 77 -13.76 -0.08 -16.09
C LEU A 77 -12.81 -1.25 -15.76
N GLN A 78 -13.27 -2.23 -14.97
CA GLN A 78 -12.46 -3.40 -14.58
C GLN A 78 -12.07 -4.25 -15.79
N GLU A 79 -12.91 -4.30 -16.82
CA GLU A 79 -12.65 -5.01 -18.07
C GLU A 79 -11.88 -4.15 -19.08
N ARG A 80 -12.04 -2.82 -18.98
CA ARG A 80 -11.51 -1.89 -19.96
C ARG A 80 -10.03 -1.55 -19.76
N LEU A 81 -9.59 -1.52 -18.51
CA LEU A 81 -8.19 -1.31 -18.14
C LEU A 81 -7.69 -2.49 -17.29
N PRO A 82 -6.42 -2.89 -17.45
CA PRO A 82 -5.80 -3.84 -16.53
C PRO A 82 -5.70 -3.23 -15.11
N SER A 83 -5.49 -4.09 -14.12
CA SER A 83 -5.11 -3.65 -12.78
C SER A 83 -3.79 -2.85 -12.84
N GLY A 84 -3.73 -1.72 -12.13
CA GLY A 84 -2.58 -0.82 -12.18
C GLY A 84 -2.95 0.62 -11.80
N ALA A 85 -1.95 1.49 -11.73
CA ALA A 85 -2.10 2.86 -11.24
C ALA A 85 -3.14 3.67 -12.05
N ALA A 86 -3.21 3.48 -13.38
CA ALA A 86 -4.19 4.17 -14.23
C ALA A 86 -5.63 3.85 -13.82
N ARG A 87 -5.94 2.56 -13.63
CA ARG A 87 -7.28 2.13 -13.23
C ARG A 87 -7.59 2.56 -11.81
N ASN A 88 -6.59 2.56 -10.91
CA ASN A 88 -6.72 3.03 -9.54
C ASN A 88 -7.27 4.47 -9.46
N ALA A 89 -6.60 5.42 -10.12
CA ALA A 89 -7.00 6.82 -10.04
C ALA A 89 -8.42 7.04 -10.60
N ILE A 90 -8.79 6.35 -11.67
CA ILE A 90 -10.12 6.46 -12.27
C ILE A 90 -11.19 5.82 -11.38
N ASP A 91 -10.97 4.59 -10.91
CA ASP A 91 -11.92 3.87 -10.06
C ASP A 91 -12.22 4.64 -8.78
N CYS A 92 -11.17 5.13 -8.11
CA CYS A 92 -11.30 5.91 -6.89
C CYS A 92 -11.98 7.27 -7.13
N ALA A 93 -11.73 7.94 -8.27
CA ALA A 93 -12.44 9.16 -8.64
C ALA A 93 -13.92 8.92 -8.94
N MET A 94 -14.27 7.77 -9.54
CA MET A 94 -15.67 7.39 -9.77
C MET A 94 -16.40 7.12 -8.45
N TRP A 95 -15.76 6.42 -7.49
CA TRP A 95 -16.30 6.20 -6.15
C TRP A 95 -16.57 7.53 -5.42
N ASP A 96 -15.62 8.45 -5.43
CA ASP A 96 -15.76 9.76 -4.79
C ASP A 96 -16.89 10.58 -5.45
N LEU A 97 -16.95 10.60 -6.79
CA LEU A 97 -17.99 11.30 -7.52
C LEU A 97 -19.39 10.73 -7.20
N GLU A 98 -19.51 9.41 -7.09
CA GLU A 98 -20.76 8.76 -6.70
C GLU A 98 -21.22 9.18 -5.29
N CYS A 99 -20.29 9.27 -4.34
CA CYS A 99 -20.56 9.80 -2.99
C CYS A 99 -21.10 11.24 -3.06
N LYS A 100 -20.42 12.12 -3.82
CA LYS A 100 -20.84 13.53 -3.95
C LYS A 100 -22.19 13.69 -4.62
N LEU A 101 -22.45 12.96 -5.69
CA LEU A 101 -23.70 13.06 -6.44
C LEU A 101 -24.90 12.50 -5.67
N SER A 102 -24.68 11.45 -4.87
CA SER A 102 -25.73 10.83 -4.07
C SER A 102 -25.91 11.48 -2.70
N ASN A 103 -25.02 12.40 -2.31
CA ASN A 103 -24.96 12.99 -0.97
C ASN A 103 -24.93 11.91 0.13
N ARG A 104 -24.16 10.85 -0.12
CA ARG A 104 -23.93 9.72 0.80
C ARG A 104 -22.44 9.55 0.98
N SER A 105 -22.02 9.23 2.19
CA SER A 105 -20.61 8.94 2.44
C SER A 105 -20.21 7.60 1.83
N ILE A 106 -18.91 7.39 1.61
CA ILE A 106 -18.40 6.08 1.20
C ILE A 106 -18.79 4.97 2.18
N TRP A 107 -18.89 5.30 3.47
CA TRP A 107 -19.35 4.39 4.53
C TRP A 107 -20.79 3.94 4.29
N ASP A 108 -21.67 4.87 3.88
CA ASP A 108 -23.05 4.56 3.56
C ASP A 108 -23.17 3.71 2.30
N ILE A 109 -22.35 3.98 1.28
CA ILE A 109 -22.40 3.24 -0.01
C ILE A 109 -21.85 1.82 0.16
N THR A 110 -20.73 1.67 0.87
CA THR A 110 -20.08 0.37 1.09
C THR A 110 -20.71 -0.44 2.22
N GLY A 111 -21.40 0.22 3.16
CA GLY A 111 -21.89 -0.38 4.40
C GLY A 111 -20.77 -0.72 5.39
N ILE A 112 -19.54 -0.27 5.14
CA ILE A 112 -18.39 -0.50 6.01
C ILE A 112 -18.42 0.51 7.16
N GLN A 113 -18.26 0.02 8.39
CA GLN A 113 -18.13 0.87 9.56
C GLN A 113 -16.70 1.41 9.68
N ALA A 114 -16.56 2.72 9.72
CA ALA A 114 -15.27 3.36 9.95
C ALA A 114 -14.83 3.25 11.41
N SER A 115 -13.57 2.90 11.63
CA SER A 115 -12.91 2.93 12.93
C SER A 115 -11.46 3.42 12.76
N PRO A 116 -10.86 4.02 13.81
CA PRO A 116 -9.45 4.39 13.75
C PRO A 116 -8.56 3.16 13.52
N LEU A 117 -7.53 3.31 12.69
CA LEU A 117 -6.60 2.24 12.33
C LEU A 117 -5.19 2.57 12.76
N THR A 118 -4.48 1.61 13.36
CA THR A 118 -3.05 1.77 13.64
C THR A 118 -2.26 1.39 12.38
N THR A 119 -1.62 2.38 11.74
CA THR A 119 -0.69 2.12 10.64
C THR A 119 0.71 1.80 11.14
N ALA A 120 1.43 0.96 10.40
CA ALA A 120 2.88 0.84 10.51
C ALA A 120 3.54 2.21 10.30
N TYR A 121 4.79 2.32 10.73
CA TYR A 121 5.67 3.40 10.32
C TYR A 121 6.96 2.80 9.77
N THR A 122 7.27 3.15 8.53
CA THR A 122 8.38 2.58 7.78
C THR A 122 9.70 3.25 8.12
N LEU A 123 10.66 2.44 8.53
CA LEU A 123 12.06 2.83 8.65
C LEU A 123 12.78 2.48 7.35
N SER A 124 13.28 3.51 6.66
CA SER A 124 14.12 3.38 5.46
C SER A 124 15.33 2.49 5.73
N LEU A 125 15.74 1.76 4.69
CA LEU A 125 16.96 0.94 4.72
C LEU A 125 18.18 1.84 4.89
N ASP A 126 18.99 1.55 5.91
CA ASP A 126 20.24 2.26 6.21
C ASP A 126 21.21 1.31 6.96
N THR A 127 22.34 1.81 7.45
CA THR A 127 23.26 1.11 8.34
C THR A 127 22.55 0.69 9.64
N PRO A 128 22.99 -0.40 10.30
CA PRO A 128 22.43 -0.81 11.59
C PRO A 128 22.41 0.31 12.64
N LEU A 129 23.46 1.14 12.70
CA LEU A 129 23.53 2.27 13.63
C LEU A 129 22.43 3.32 13.37
N ASN A 130 22.26 3.71 12.12
CA ASN A 130 21.25 4.71 11.74
C ASN A 130 19.84 4.16 11.95
N MET A 131 19.60 2.89 11.64
CA MET A 131 18.30 2.25 11.88
C MET A 131 18.01 2.08 13.39
N GLU A 132 19.02 1.81 14.24
CA GLU A 132 18.85 1.83 15.69
C GLU A 132 18.41 3.21 16.18
N GLN A 133 19.04 4.28 15.68
CA GLN A 133 18.67 5.65 16.06
C GLN A 133 17.26 6.00 15.57
N ALA A 134 16.93 5.69 14.32
CA ALA A 134 15.59 5.90 13.77
C ALA A 134 14.51 5.14 14.57
N ALA A 135 14.84 3.94 15.04
CA ALA A 135 13.97 3.16 15.92
C ALA A 135 13.80 3.82 17.30
N LYS A 136 14.86 4.38 17.90
CA LYS A 136 14.76 5.13 19.17
C LYS A 136 13.85 6.35 19.02
N ASP A 137 14.02 7.11 17.95
CA ASP A 137 13.23 8.32 17.67
C ASP A 137 11.74 7.98 17.48
N ASN A 138 11.45 6.76 17.00
CA ASN A 138 10.12 6.25 16.75
C ASN A 138 9.65 5.16 17.74
N ALA A 139 10.32 5.00 18.89
CA ALA A 139 10.02 3.92 19.83
C ALA A 139 8.63 4.04 20.50
N HIS A 140 8.04 5.23 20.44
CA HIS A 140 6.67 5.51 20.90
C HIS A 140 5.61 4.93 19.95
N ARG A 141 5.98 4.52 18.73
CA ARG A 141 5.09 3.95 17.73
C ARG A 141 4.92 2.45 18.01
N PRO A 142 3.68 1.92 18.01
CA PRO A 142 3.42 0.53 18.38
C PRO A 142 3.84 -0.49 17.30
N LEU A 143 3.99 -0.04 16.05
CA LEU A 143 4.26 -0.88 14.89
C LEU A 143 5.28 -0.20 13.97
N LEU A 144 6.40 -0.87 13.75
CA LEU A 144 7.47 -0.43 12.87
C LEU A 144 7.65 -1.42 11.72
N LYS A 145 7.73 -0.90 10.49
CA LYS A 145 8.06 -1.67 9.28
C LYS A 145 9.49 -1.35 8.87
N LEU A 146 10.32 -2.38 8.70
CA LEU A 146 11.74 -2.19 8.41
C LEU A 146 12.00 -2.59 6.97
N LYS A 147 12.55 -1.65 6.19
CA LYS A 147 13.08 -1.95 4.86
C LYS A 147 14.44 -2.64 4.99
N LEU A 148 14.55 -3.81 4.37
CA LEU A 148 15.76 -4.63 4.32
C LEU A 148 16.27 -4.73 2.88
N GLY A 149 17.49 -5.23 2.69
CA GLY A 149 18.09 -5.18 1.36
C GLY A 149 19.44 -5.87 1.19
N GLY A 150 19.78 -6.85 2.03
CA GLY A 150 20.92 -7.74 1.78
C GLY A 150 21.90 -7.86 2.97
N PRO A 151 23.23 -7.77 2.74
CA PRO A 151 24.21 -8.00 3.80
C PRO A 151 23.93 -7.13 5.03
N GLU A 152 24.05 -7.71 6.22
CA GLU A 152 23.75 -7.09 7.53
C GLU A 152 22.28 -6.98 7.93
N ASP A 153 21.33 -7.58 7.19
CA ASP A 153 19.90 -7.51 7.56
C ASP A 153 19.63 -7.99 8.99
N LEU A 154 20.29 -9.06 9.45
CA LEU A 154 20.19 -9.49 10.86
C LEU A 154 20.65 -8.40 11.83
N ALA A 155 21.79 -7.76 11.56
CA ALA A 155 22.33 -6.71 12.41
C ALA A 155 21.41 -5.48 12.45
N ARG A 156 20.76 -5.14 11.32
CA ARG A 156 19.73 -4.08 11.25
C ARG A 156 18.53 -4.42 12.13
N VAL A 157 17.99 -5.64 12.04
CA VAL A 157 16.84 -6.04 12.86
C VAL A 157 17.21 -6.05 14.35
N GLN A 158 18.39 -6.57 14.71
CA GLN A 158 18.89 -6.51 16.09
C GLN A 158 19.02 -5.07 16.60
N ALA A 159 19.56 -4.17 15.77
CA ALA A 159 19.66 -2.75 16.05
C ALA A 159 18.29 -2.10 16.30
N VAL A 160 17.33 -2.30 15.40
CA VAL A 160 15.98 -1.74 15.56
C VAL A 160 15.29 -2.32 16.79
N ARG A 161 15.41 -3.62 17.06
CA ARG A 161 14.86 -4.24 18.27
C ARG A 161 15.46 -3.62 19.54
N ARG A 162 16.75 -3.27 19.57
CA ARG A 162 17.34 -2.52 20.70
C ARG A 162 16.78 -1.10 20.81
N GLY A 163 16.59 -0.42 19.68
CA GLY A 163 16.07 0.96 19.66
C GLY A 163 14.59 1.08 20.02
N ALA A 164 13.78 0.09 19.68
CA ALA A 164 12.36 0.02 19.99
C ALA A 164 11.94 -1.36 20.55
N PRO A 165 12.33 -1.70 21.80
CA PRO A 165 12.15 -3.04 22.36
C PRO A 165 10.70 -3.54 22.40
N SER A 166 9.74 -2.64 22.63
CA SER A 166 8.32 -2.94 22.77
C SER A 166 7.52 -2.87 21.47
N ALA A 167 8.10 -2.34 20.38
CA ALA A 167 7.37 -2.21 19.13
C ALA A 167 7.13 -3.58 18.48
N ARG A 168 5.95 -3.75 17.87
CA ARG A 168 5.75 -4.84 16.91
C ARG A 168 6.59 -4.52 15.67
N ILE A 169 7.42 -5.47 15.24
CA ILE A 169 8.33 -5.30 14.10
C ILE A 169 7.85 -6.20 12.96
N VAL A 170 7.67 -5.62 11.79
CA VAL A 170 7.48 -6.33 10.53
C VAL A 170 8.61 -5.97 9.58
N LEU A 171 9.01 -6.92 8.75
CA LEU A 171 10.12 -6.75 7.82
C LEU A 171 9.60 -6.72 6.40
N ASP A 172 10.26 -5.97 5.54
CA ASP A 172 10.01 -6.00 4.12
C ASP A 172 11.36 -6.04 3.39
N ALA A 173 11.64 -7.20 2.79
CA ALA A 173 12.88 -7.45 2.09
C ALA A 173 12.84 -6.98 0.63
N ASN A 174 11.66 -6.59 0.11
CA ASN A 174 11.46 -6.14 -1.26
C ASN A 174 12.21 -7.00 -2.30
N GLU A 175 12.00 -8.32 -2.23
CA GLU A 175 12.56 -9.33 -3.13
C GLU A 175 14.08 -9.61 -3.00
N ALA A 176 14.72 -9.17 -1.92
CA ALA A 176 16.18 -9.19 -1.81
C ALA A 176 16.81 -10.52 -1.36
N TRP A 177 16.03 -11.49 -0.86
CA TRP A 177 16.58 -12.71 -0.29
C TRP A 177 16.59 -13.89 -1.25
N THR A 178 17.50 -14.82 -0.98
CA THR A 178 17.50 -16.18 -1.52
C THR A 178 17.05 -17.15 -0.43
N SER A 179 16.76 -18.41 -0.79
CA SER A 179 16.44 -19.46 0.18
C SER A 179 17.54 -19.65 1.24
N ASP A 180 18.80 -19.53 0.85
CA ASP A 180 19.93 -19.73 1.76
C ASP A 180 20.01 -18.60 2.80
N ILE A 181 19.81 -17.36 2.35
CA ILE A 181 19.72 -16.19 3.25
C ILE A 181 18.53 -16.35 4.18
N TYR A 182 17.36 -16.71 3.64
CA TYR A 182 16.14 -16.90 4.42
C TYR A 182 16.35 -17.95 5.52
N LEU A 183 16.83 -19.15 5.18
CA LEU A 183 17.05 -20.23 6.14
C LEU A 183 18.08 -19.87 7.21
N ALA A 184 19.08 -19.05 6.88
CA ALA A 184 20.05 -18.55 7.85
C ALA A 184 19.47 -17.49 8.80
N LEU A 185 18.56 -16.63 8.32
CA LEU A 185 18.00 -15.53 9.10
C LEU A 185 16.84 -15.96 10.01
N ILE A 186 15.97 -16.85 9.54
CA ILE A 186 14.69 -17.15 10.21
C ILE A 186 14.79 -17.49 11.71
N PRO A 187 15.71 -18.37 12.17
CA PRO A 187 15.80 -18.70 13.59
C PRO A 187 16.13 -17.48 14.48
N GLU A 188 16.97 -16.59 13.98
CA GLU A 188 17.35 -15.36 14.67
C GLU A 188 16.22 -14.34 14.66
N LEU A 189 15.52 -14.20 13.53
CA LEU A 189 14.36 -13.30 13.41
C LEU A 189 13.20 -13.74 14.32
N GLU A 190 13.01 -15.05 14.49
CA GLU A 190 12.02 -15.62 15.42
C GLU A 190 12.37 -15.26 16.87
N THR A 191 13.64 -15.41 17.26
CA THR A 191 14.15 -15.00 18.58
C THR A 191 13.98 -13.50 18.83
N LEU A 192 14.07 -12.68 17.78
CA LEU A 192 13.85 -11.23 17.84
C LEU A 192 12.36 -10.84 17.85
N GLY A 193 11.44 -11.80 17.82
CA GLY A 193 10.00 -11.56 17.86
C GLY A 193 9.49 -10.77 16.65
N VAL A 194 10.04 -11.04 15.46
CA VAL A 194 9.52 -10.48 14.20
C VAL A 194 8.12 -11.05 13.95
N ALA A 195 7.17 -10.17 13.64
CA ALA A 195 5.76 -10.55 13.55
C ALA A 195 5.30 -10.97 12.15
N MET A 196 6.00 -10.53 11.10
CA MET A 196 5.69 -10.82 9.70
C MET A 196 6.88 -10.44 8.80
N ILE A 197 7.07 -11.18 7.71
CA ILE A 197 8.07 -10.89 6.67
C ILE A 197 7.36 -10.71 5.32
N GLU A 198 7.50 -9.53 4.73
CA GLU A 198 6.93 -9.14 3.45
C GLU A 198 7.94 -9.39 2.32
N GLN A 199 7.44 -10.04 1.26
CA GLN A 199 8.12 -10.35 0.00
C GLN A 199 9.62 -10.69 0.15
N PRO A 200 9.97 -11.84 0.78
CA PRO A 200 11.37 -12.23 0.93
C PRO A 200 12.06 -12.44 -0.43
N PHE A 201 11.36 -13.05 -1.39
CA PHE A 201 11.93 -13.51 -2.66
C PHE A 201 11.40 -12.74 -3.87
N PRO A 202 12.14 -12.72 -5.00
CA PRO A 202 11.61 -12.23 -6.27
C PRO A 202 10.30 -12.93 -6.65
N ALA A 203 9.32 -12.16 -7.10
CA ALA A 203 7.96 -12.64 -7.35
C ALA A 203 7.88 -13.79 -8.38
N HIS A 204 8.87 -13.93 -9.25
CA HIS A 204 8.96 -15.01 -10.24
C HIS A 204 9.79 -16.22 -9.77
N GLN A 205 10.35 -16.17 -8.55
CA GLN A 205 11.25 -17.18 -7.97
C GLN A 205 10.82 -17.57 -6.53
N ASP A 206 9.54 -17.41 -6.20
CA ASP A 206 9.01 -17.62 -4.85
C ASP A 206 8.36 -19.00 -4.65
N GLN A 207 8.33 -19.86 -5.68
CA GLN A 207 7.64 -21.16 -5.65
C GLN A 207 8.15 -22.07 -4.53
N ILE A 208 9.44 -21.95 -4.20
CA ILE A 208 10.08 -22.73 -3.15
C ILE A 208 9.46 -22.48 -1.76
N LEU A 209 8.80 -21.33 -1.54
CA LEU A 209 8.12 -21.02 -0.27
C LEU A 209 7.04 -22.04 0.10
N ALA A 210 6.45 -22.74 -0.86
CA ALA A 210 5.51 -23.82 -0.61
C ALA A 210 6.12 -25.02 0.14
N HIS A 211 7.44 -25.11 0.17
CA HIS A 211 8.20 -26.23 0.72
C HIS A 211 9.19 -25.82 1.82
N LEU A 212 9.30 -24.53 2.13
CA LEU A 212 10.16 -24.03 3.19
C LEU A 212 9.38 -23.92 4.52
N PRO A 213 10.07 -24.06 5.67
CA PRO A 213 9.47 -23.77 6.97
C PRO A 213 9.16 -22.28 7.06
N ARG A 214 7.96 -21.94 7.55
CA ARG A 214 7.48 -20.56 7.71
C ARG A 214 7.04 -20.29 9.16
N PRO A 215 7.97 -20.31 10.14
CA PRO A 215 7.61 -20.07 11.55
C PRO A 215 7.19 -18.62 11.80
N ILE A 216 7.60 -17.69 10.93
CA ILE A 216 7.13 -16.30 10.89
C ILE A 216 6.21 -16.16 9.67
N PRO A 217 5.00 -15.58 9.82
CA PRO A 217 4.08 -15.38 8.71
C PRO A 217 4.71 -14.63 7.53
N LEU A 218 4.50 -15.15 6.31
CA LEU A 218 4.96 -14.50 5.09
C LEU A 218 3.83 -13.74 4.39
N CYS A 219 4.13 -12.52 3.97
CA CYS A 219 3.20 -11.64 3.26
C CYS A 219 3.64 -11.42 1.80
N ALA A 220 2.77 -11.69 0.83
CA ALA A 220 3.03 -11.40 -0.57
C ALA A 220 2.71 -9.94 -0.90
N ASP A 221 3.68 -9.18 -1.40
CA ASP A 221 3.49 -7.84 -1.98
C ASP A 221 3.67 -7.90 -3.50
N GLU A 222 4.91 -7.88 -3.99
CA GLU A 222 5.20 -7.92 -5.44
C GLU A 222 4.62 -9.16 -6.15
N SER A 223 4.36 -10.27 -5.45
CA SER A 223 3.73 -11.46 -6.05
C SER A 223 2.21 -11.39 -6.20
N CYS A 224 1.52 -10.51 -5.46
CA CYS A 224 0.05 -10.45 -5.45
C CYS A 224 -0.43 -9.08 -5.88
N HIS A 225 -1.04 -8.99 -7.06
CA HIS A 225 -1.55 -7.72 -7.61
C HIS A 225 -3.07 -7.58 -7.47
N ASP A 226 -3.80 -8.60 -7.90
CA ASP A 226 -5.25 -8.66 -8.02
C ASP A 226 -5.75 -10.09 -7.77
N ARG A 227 -7.05 -10.36 -7.96
CA ARG A 227 -7.59 -11.72 -7.78
C ARG A 227 -7.01 -12.75 -8.73
N ALA A 228 -6.59 -12.35 -9.93
CA ALA A 228 -5.97 -13.28 -10.87
C ALA A 228 -4.62 -13.81 -10.36
N SER A 229 -3.96 -13.05 -9.47
CA SER A 229 -2.72 -13.47 -8.81
C SER A 229 -2.94 -14.51 -7.70
N LEU A 230 -4.12 -14.56 -7.09
CA LEU A 230 -4.40 -15.31 -5.86
C LEU A 230 -4.10 -16.83 -5.94
N PRO A 231 -4.40 -17.55 -7.05
CA PRO A 231 -4.09 -18.98 -7.15
C PRO A 231 -2.60 -19.31 -6.98
N ASP A 232 -1.71 -18.41 -7.40
CA ASP A 232 -0.26 -18.59 -7.27
C ASP A 232 0.26 -18.28 -5.86
N ILE A 233 -0.51 -17.56 -5.05
CA ILE A 233 -0.17 -17.19 -3.67
C ILE A 233 -0.53 -18.28 -2.68
N ILE A 234 -1.67 -18.93 -2.88
CA ILE A 234 -2.19 -19.94 -1.96
C ILE A 234 -1.18 -21.09 -1.82
N GLY A 235 -0.78 -21.36 -0.57
CA GLY A 235 0.20 -22.38 -0.24
C GLY A 235 1.65 -21.88 -0.20
N ARG A 236 1.96 -20.69 -0.75
CA ARG A 236 3.29 -20.05 -0.66
C ARG A 236 3.36 -19.00 0.44
N TYR A 237 2.26 -18.30 0.69
CA TYR A 237 2.18 -17.19 1.65
C TYR A 237 1.04 -17.40 2.66
N ASP A 238 1.15 -16.72 3.80
CA ASP A 238 0.16 -16.71 4.89
C ASP A 238 -0.72 -15.46 4.85
N MET A 239 -0.20 -14.38 4.23
CA MET A 239 -0.81 -13.07 4.15
C MET A 239 -0.60 -12.46 2.76
N ILE A 240 -1.48 -11.54 2.36
CA ILE A 240 -1.26 -10.68 1.18
C ILE A 240 -1.26 -9.20 1.58
N ASN A 241 -0.42 -8.41 0.91
CA ASN A 241 -0.43 -6.96 0.98
C ASN A 241 -1.23 -6.40 -0.20
N ILE A 242 -2.46 -5.96 0.05
CA ILE A 242 -3.31 -5.32 -0.96
C ILE A 242 -2.96 -3.84 -1.04
N LYS A 243 -2.63 -3.37 -2.25
CA LYS A 243 -2.39 -1.94 -2.56
C LYS A 243 -3.30 -1.53 -3.70
N THR A 244 -3.98 -0.39 -3.57
CA THR A 244 -4.93 0.09 -4.59
C THR A 244 -4.26 0.35 -5.94
N ASP A 245 -2.99 0.75 -5.96
CA ASP A 245 -2.20 0.89 -7.20
C ASP A 245 -1.93 -0.45 -7.90
N LYS A 246 -1.86 -1.57 -7.15
CA LYS A 246 -1.69 -2.90 -7.75
C LYS A 246 -3.02 -3.48 -8.21
N THR A 247 -4.06 -3.39 -7.38
CA THR A 247 -5.40 -3.88 -7.72
C THR A 247 -6.06 -3.04 -8.80
N GLY A 248 -5.58 -1.82 -9.03
CA GLY A 248 -6.22 -0.86 -9.91
C GLY A 248 -7.54 -0.34 -9.36
N GLY A 249 -7.59 -0.04 -8.06
CA GLY A 249 -8.69 0.68 -7.42
C GLY A 249 -9.33 -0.04 -6.23
N LEU A 250 -10.25 0.68 -5.59
CA LEU A 250 -11.04 0.23 -4.45
C LEU A 250 -11.97 -0.94 -4.81
N THR A 251 -12.52 -0.94 -6.04
CA THR A 251 -13.45 -1.99 -6.49
C THR A 251 -12.79 -3.37 -6.47
N GLU A 252 -11.63 -3.53 -7.11
CA GLU A 252 -10.90 -4.80 -7.13
C GLU A 252 -10.23 -5.10 -5.77
N ALA A 253 -9.81 -4.08 -5.01
CA ALA A 253 -9.24 -4.28 -3.67
C ALA A 253 -10.22 -4.91 -2.68
N GLN A 254 -11.49 -4.50 -2.71
CA GLN A 254 -12.54 -5.13 -1.89
C GLN A 254 -12.80 -6.58 -2.32
N ALA A 255 -12.81 -6.85 -3.63
CA ALA A 255 -13.01 -8.20 -4.16
C ALA A 255 -11.84 -9.13 -3.79
N LEU A 256 -10.60 -8.67 -3.95
CA LEU A 256 -9.40 -9.41 -3.56
C LEU A 256 -9.38 -9.70 -2.06
N LYS A 257 -9.70 -8.71 -1.21
CA LYS A 257 -9.79 -8.92 0.24
C LYS A 257 -10.78 -10.03 0.58
N ALA A 258 -11.96 -10.01 -0.02
CA ALA A 258 -12.99 -11.01 0.23
C ALA A 258 -12.54 -12.42 -0.18
N GLU A 259 -11.97 -12.57 -1.39
CA GLU A 259 -11.51 -13.87 -1.88
C GLU A 259 -10.29 -14.40 -1.11
N ALA A 260 -9.34 -13.54 -0.76
CA ALA A 260 -8.18 -13.92 0.06
C ALA A 260 -8.60 -14.37 1.47
N SER A 261 -9.53 -13.64 2.10
CA SER A 261 -10.07 -14.01 3.42
C SER A 261 -10.82 -15.35 3.34
N ALA A 262 -11.60 -15.58 2.28
CA ALA A 262 -12.29 -16.85 2.05
C ALA A 262 -11.32 -18.01 1.80
N ALA A 263 -10.15 -17.73 1.23
CA ALA A 263 -9.06 -18.70 1.07
C ALA A 263 -8.24 -18.93 2.35
N GLY A 264 -8.58 -18.24 3.46
CA GLY A 264 -7.89 -18.39 4.75
C GLY A 264 -6.57 -17.63 4.87
N LEU A 265 -6.30 -16.68 3.96
CA LEU A 265 -5.14 -15.80 4.05
C LEU A 265 -5.47 -14.62 4.97
N SER A 266 -4.50 -14.22 5.80
CA SER A 266 -4.54 -12.93 6.47
C SER A 266 -4.37 -11.79 5.46
N VAL A 267 -4.81 -10.59 5.84
CA VAL A 267 -4.75 -9.42 4.95
C VAL A 267 -4.00 -8.28 5.61
N MET A 268 -3.05 -7.75 4.86
CA MET A 268 -2.45 -6.45 5.08
C MET A 268 -2.96 -5.48 4.01
N ILE A 269 -3.31 -4.26 4.40
CA ILE A 269 -3.52 -3.17 3.44
C ILE A 269 -2.34 -2.23 3.50
N GLY A 270 -1.60 -2.16 2.41
CA GLY A 270 -0.45 -1.29 2.26
C GLY A 270 -0.69 -0.16 1.26
N CYS A 271 0.31 0.68 1.09
CA CYS A 271 0.30 1.72 0.08
C CYS A 271 1.61 1.80 -0.72
N MET A 272 1.56 2.59 -1.79
CA MET A 272 2.75 3.28 -2.29
C MET A 272 2.98 4.54 -1.44
N LEU A 273 4.18 5.11 -1.49
CA LEU A 273 4.45 6.39 -0.85
C LEU A 273 3.69 7.50 -1.59
N SER A 274 2.71 8.14 -0.95
CA SER A 274 1.84 9.13 -1.58
C SER A 274 1.05 9.94 -0.54
N SER A 275 0.21 10.87 -1.01
CA SER A 275 -0.59 11.74 -0.15
C SER A 275 -1.76 11.00 0.52
N SER A 276 -2.43 11.71 1.44
CA SER A 276 -3.65 11.23 2.09
C SER A 276 -4.78 10.89 1.11
N LEU A 277 -4.82 11.52 -0.08
CA LEU A 277 -5.84 11.20 -1.08
C LEU A 277 -5.73 9.75 -1.57
N SER A 278 -4.51 9.23 -1.76
CA SER A 278 -4.30 7.82 -2.09
C SER A 278 -4.62 6.88 -0.92
N MET A 279 -4.41 7.34 0.31
CA MET A 279 -4.69 6.54 1.52
C MET A 279 -6.18 6.37 1.76
N ALA A 280 -7.03 7.33 1.38
CA ALA A 280 -8.46 7.32 1.69
C ALA A 280 -9.20 6.05 1.21
N PRO A 281 -9.16 5.66 -0.08
CA PRO A 281 -9.76 4.41 -0.53
C PRO A 281 -9.10 3.17 0.10
N ALA A 282 -7.79 3.20 0.34
CA ALA A 282 -7.10 2.08 1.00
C ALA A 282 -7.56 1.91 2.47
N PHE A 283 -7.79 3.01 3.19
CA PHE A 283 -8.29 3.03 4.56
C PHE A 283 -9.70 2.40 4.66
N VAL A 284 -10.53 2.53 3.62
CA VAL A 284 -11.84 1.84 3.55
C VAL A 284 -11.64 0.32 3.53
N VAL A 285 -10.75 -0.19 2.67
CA VAL A 285 -10.47 -1.64 2.57
C VAL A 285 -9.77 -2.16 3.83
N ALA A 286 -9.01 -1.31 4.52
CA ALA A 286 -8.27 -1.63 5.73
C ALA A 286 -9.14 -1.86 6.98
N GLN A 287 -10.44 -1.59 6.93
CA GLN A 287 -11.32 -1.88 8.07
C GLN A 287 -11.41 -3.39 8.33
N GLY A 288 -11.07 -3.83 9.54
CA GLY A 288 -11.15 -5.23 9.95
C GLY A 288 -10.07 -6.15 9.35
N VAL A 289 -8.92 -5.61 8.96
CA VAL A 289 -7.75 -6.39 8.50
C VAL A 289 -6.72 -6.58 9.61
N ASP A 290 -5.76 -7.49 9.42
CA ASP A 290 -4.76 -7.86 10.42
C ASP A 290 -3.62 -6.85 10.58
N MET A 291 -3.31 -6.13 9.49
CA MET A 291 -2.17 -5.21 9.41
C MET A 291 -2.45 -4.04 8.45
N VAL A 292 -2.01 -2.84 8.82
CA VAL A 292 -2.18 -1.62 8.01
C VAL A 292 -0.83 -0.93 7.85
N ASP A 293 -0.50 -0.55 6.61
CA ASP A 293 0.71 0.17 6.22
C ASP A 293 0.33 1.29 5.24
N LEU A 294 -0.30 2.33 5.78
CA LEU A 294 -0.81 3.50 5.10
C LEU A 294 -0.09 4.76 5.61
N ASP A 295 1.23 4.65 5.73
CA ASP A 295 2.10 5.63 6.35
C ASP A 295 2.64 6.69 5.37
N GLY A 296 2.23 6.62 4.10
CA GLY A 296 2.65 7.55 3.05
C GLY A 296 2.65 9.01 3.51
N PRO A 297 1.54 9.54 4.04
CA PRO A 297 1.47 10.91 4.55
C PRO A 297 2.46 11.23 5.68
N LEU A 298 2.76 10.27 6.56
CA LEU A 298 3.73 10.44 7.66
C LEU A 298 5.18 10.52 7.18
N LEU A 299 5.44 10.10 5.95
CA LEU A 299 6.76 10.09 5.32
C LEU A 299 6.96 11.28 4.39
N LEU A 300 5.90 12.04 4.08
CA LEU A 300 5.99 13.26 3.27
C LEU A 300 6.37 14.47 4.14
N ALA A 301 7.13 15.40 3.57
CA ALA A 301 7.41 16.69 4.20
C ALA A 301 6.19 17.63 4.13
N GLN A 302 5.28 17.38 3.19
CA GLN A 302 4.01 18.07 3.04
C GLN A 302 2.98 17.11 2.46
N ASP A 303 1.77 17.12 3.02
CA ASP A 303 0.62 16.37 2.53
C ASP A 303 -0.47 17.31 1.97
N ILE A 304 -1.50 16.75 1.34
CA ILE A 304 -2.64 17.49 0.80
C ILE A 304 -3.42 18.21 1.91
N GLU A 305 -4.05 19.32 1.57
CA GLU A 305 -4.99 20.00 2.46
C GLU A 305 -6.15 19.07 2.83
N SER A 306 -6.60 19.14 4.09
CA SER A 306 -7.62 18.23 4.65
C SER A 306 -7.23 16.74 4.58
N GLY A 307 -5.93 16.43 4.61
CA GLY A 307 -5.42 15.07 4.73
C GLY A 307 -5.81 14.39 6.05
N PHE A 308 -5.34 13.16 6.25
CA PHE A 308 -5.61 12.39 7.46
C PHE A 308 -5.09 13.08 8.71
N GLU A 309 -5.89 13.01 9.77
CA GLU A 309 -5.45 13.34 11.13
C GLU A 309 -4.86 12.07 11.77
N PHE A 310 -3.66 12.19 12.34
CA PHE A 310 -2.95 11.10 12.99
C PHE A 310 -2.75 11.38 14.48
N GLU A 311 -3.15 10.43 15.32
CA GLU A 311 -2.77 10.39 16.73
C GLU A 311 -1.64 9.37 16.91
N ARG A 312 -0.38 9.85 16.86
CA ARG A 312 0.84 9.02 16.78
C ARG A 312 0.89 8.19 15.47
N ASN A 313 0.33 6.98 15.50
CA ASN A 313 0.19 6.05 14.37
C ASN A 313 -1.27 5.70 14.08
N VAL A 314 -2.19 6.23 14.89
CA VAL A 314 -3.61 5.95 14.73
C VAL A 314 -4.16 6.94 13.71
N MET A 315 -4.49 6.43 12.54
CA MET A 315 -5.22 7.13 11.49
C MET A 315 -6.68 7.26 11.91
N LEU A 316 -7.16 8.48 12.10
CA LEU A 316 -8.57 8.73 12.38
C LEU A 316 -9.40 8.60 11.10
N PRO A 317 -10.69 8.24 11.18
CA PRO A 317 -11.58 8.27 10.03
C PRO A 317 -11.55 9.64 9.32
N PHE A 318 -11.31 9.63 8.01
CA PHE A 318 -11.29 10.84 7.21
C PHE A 318 -12.69 11.43 7.02
N LYS A 319 -12.72 12.72 6.67
CA LYS A 319 -13.95 13.44 6.33
C LYS A 319 -14.16 13.49 4.82
N SER A 320 -15.39 13.73 4.39
CA SER A 320 -15.75 13.73 2.96
C SER A 320 -15.04 14.85 2.19
N GLU A 321 -14.54 15.91 2.83
CA GLU A 321 -13.70 16.92 2.17
C GLU A 321 -12.41 16.34 1.57
N LEU A 322 -11.88 15.25 2.14
CA LEU A 322 -10.74 14.52 1.56
C LEU A 322 -11.19 13.67 0.37
N TRP A 323 -12.16 12.79 0.60
CA TRP A 323 -12.61 11.78 -0.36
C TRP A 323 -13.87 11.08 0.19
N GLY A 324 -14.73 10.53 -0.67
CA GLY A 324 -15.91 9.73 -0.29
C GLY A 324 -17.00 10.52 0.43
#